data_AF-A0A1D7YM63-F1
#
_entry.id   AF-A0A1D7YM63-F1
#
_cell.length_a   1.000
_cell.length_b   1.000
_cell.length_c   1.000
_cell.angle_alpha   90.00
_cell.angle_beta   90.00
_cell.angle_gamma   90.00
#
_symmetry.space_group_name_H-M   'P 1'
#
loop_
_entity.id
_entity.type
_entity.pdbx_description
1 polymer ?
#
loop_
_entity_poly.entity_id
_entity_poly.type
_entity_poly.pdbx_seq_one_letter_code
_entity_poly.pdbx_strand_id
1 'polypeptide(L)'
;MIPTVYEGKGHRGQGRYALTESDHGHVWGVCAEVDGLFREPRRGTYVLFGWVPDGAQVRGWVGCRVWLVPEDSTLDPWLLEDAESLGRHPRTDGLVLTGLDDYMGPPEGHRAPVRLHDEHRWLGSCREFARVLPDAQAAPPLVLRGLSPSDRLRRALATGTRRTLDLDEAWLEIRDDNGDPLTDRLLRPRVRAWLPSSHGSDLIDLELDEELHRPVPGYARPVWDRWLAGPPETPGGWVGLDTRQREAWLELVRERRCKPKHQGRPVGHVYELDGRHITDEPSLFLALGEAVNGPGGYFGGCVDALVDCLRGDFGYTAPATLLWRDAATAREHLSHVLTSEGEPYDLVALVLEVLAEGRMRVTFT
;
A
#
# COMPACT_ATOMS: atom_id res chain seq x y z
N MET A 1 -11.06 -42.08 40.19
CA MET A 1 -9.76 -42.34 39.53
C MET A 1 -10.06 -42.69 38.08
N ILE A 2 -9.74 -41.75 37.18
CA ILE A 2 -9.48 -41.81 35.73
C ILE A 2 -9.65 -40.33 35.27
N PRO A 3 -8.57 -39.65 34.86
CA PRO A 3 -8.59 -38.27 34.41
C PRO A 3 -8.70 -38.18 32.87
N THR A 4 -8.87 -36.94 32.39
CA THR A 4 -8.67 -36.47 30.99
C THR A 4 -9.74 -36.92 29.98
N VAL A 5 -10.23 -36.06 29.08
CA VAL A 5 -9.45 -35.36 28.05
C VAL A 5 -9.94 -33.91 27.86
N TYR A 6 -9.00 -32.97 27.99
CA TYR A 6 -9.09 -31.62 27.42
C TYR A 6 -9.07 -31.78 25.90
N GLU A 7 -10.20 -31.54 25.23
CA GLU A 7 -10.21 -31.41 23.77
C GLU A 7 -9.45 -30.13 23.40
N GLY A 8 -8.22 -30.31 22.92
CA GLY A 8 -7.49 -29.24 22.26
C GLY A 8 -8.27 -28.74 21.05
N LYS A 9 -8.55 -27.43 21.02
CA LYS A 9 -9.02 -26.70 19.84
C LYS A 9 -8.03 -26.90 18.69
N GLY A 10 -8.26 -27.90 17.86
CA GLY A 10 -7.51 -28.12 16.64
C GLY A 10 -7.69 -26.95 15.68
N HIS A 11 -6.59 -26.34 15.25
CA HIS A 11 -6.46 -25.32 14.20
C HIS A 11 -6.79 -25.88 12.80
N ARG A 12 -7.91 -26.59 12.64
CA ARG A 12 -8.39 -27.10 11.35
C ARG A 12 -9.64 -26.33 10.96
N GLY A 13 -9.49 -25.21 10.22
CA GLY A 13 -10.64 -24.59 9.57
C GLY A 13 -10.54 -23.13 9.12
N GLN A 14 -9.52 -22.35 9.50
CA GLN A 14 -9.40 -20.97 9.02
C GLN A 14 -8.43 -20.94 7.84
N GLY A 15 -8.98 -20.93 6.62
CA GLY A 15 -8.19 -20.63 5.43
C GLY A 15 -7.59 -19.23 5.54
N ARG A 16 -6.39 -19.02 4.98
CA ARG A 16 -5.70 -17.73 4.93
C ARG A 16 -6.55 -16.64 4.28
N TYR A 17 -7.35 -17.02 3.30
CA TYR A 17 -8.18 -16.13 2.51
C TYR A 17 -9.65 -16.44 2.72
N ALA A 18 -10.45 -15.40 2.93
CA ALA A 18 -11.90 -15.50 2.96
C ALA A 18 -12.51 -14.53 1.94
N LEU A 19 -13.43 -15.03 1.12
CA LEU A 19 -14.24 -14.18 0.26
C LEU A 19 -15.53 -13.81 1.00
N THR A 20 -15.73 -12.53 1.26
CA THR A 20 -16.80 -12.02 2.12
C THR A 20 -17.62 -10.95 1.39
N GLU A 21 -18.96 -11.00 1.48
CA GLU A 21 -19.87 -9.96 0.97
C GLU A 21 -19.65 -8.62 1.69
N SER A 22 -19.61 -7.50 0.95
CA SER A 22 -19.34 -6.17 1.51
C SER A 22 -20.40 -5.71 2.52
N ASP A 23 -21.68 -5.94 2.23
CA ASP A 23 -22.79 -5.30 2.94
C ASP A 23 -23.21 -6.04 4.21
N HIS A 24 -23.03 -7.36 4.24
CA HIS A 24 -23.56 -8.22 5.30
C HIS A 24 -22.50 -9.09 5.99
N GLY A 25 -21.24 -9.00 5.56
CA GLY A 25 -20.13 -9.76 6.16
C GLY A 25 -20.28 -11.27 6.00
N HIS A 26 -21.10 -11.73 5.05
CA HIS A 26 -21.33 -13.14 4.82
C HIS A 26 -20.18 -13.76 4.03
N VAL A 27 -19.64 -14.85 4.56
CA VAL A 27 -18.53 -15.56 3.93
C VAL A 27 -19.04 -16.47 2.82
N TRP A 28 -18.60 -16.22 1.59
CA TRP A 28 -18.83 -17.06 0.42
C TRP A 28 -18.00 -18.35 0.48
N GLY A 29 -16.78 -18.27 0.98
CA GLY A 29 -15.92 -19.43 1.21
C GLY A 29 -14.55 -19.03 1.74
N VAL A 30 -13.79 -20.04 2.18
CA VAL A 30 -12.42 -19.88 2.68
C VAL A 30 -11.46 -20.80 1.95
N CYS A 31 -10.25 -20.34 1.68
CA CYS A 31 -9.20 -21.10 1.01
C CYS A 31 -7.81 -20.80 1.59
N ALA A 32 -6.85 -21.66 1.31
CA ALA A 32 -5.47 -21.49 1.75
C ALA A 32 -4.61 -20.72 0.73
N GLU A 33 -5.00 -20.74 -0.55
CA GLU A 33 -4.18 -20.27 -1.66
C GLU A 33 -5.01 -19.47 -2.66
N VAL A 34 -4.43 -18.37 -3.16
CA VAL A 34 -5.03 -17.50 -4.19
C VAL A 34 -4.02 -17.21 -5.28
N ASP A 35 -4.28 -17.68 -6.49
CA ASP A 35 -3.50 -17.32 -7.67
C ASP A 35 -3.97 -15.97 -8.21
N GLY A 36 -3.01 -15.15 -8.67
CA GLY A 36 -3.29 -13.85 -9.26
C GLY A 36 -3.29 -12.68 -8.27
N LEU A 37 -3.18 -12.93 -6.96
CA LEU A 37 -2.98 -11.88 -5.95
C LEU A 37 -1.65 -11.15 -6.15
N PHE A 38 -0.58 -11.91 -6.37
CA PHE A 38 0.76 -11.41 -6.67
C PHE A 38 0.94 -11.27 -8.18
N ARG A 39 0.87 -10.04 -8.67
CA ARG A 39 1.06 -9.71 -10.09
C ARG A 39 1.36 -8.22 -10.24
N GLU A 40 1.96 -7.86 -11.37
CA GLU A 40 2.14 -6.44 -11.69
C GLU A 40 0.78 -5.76 -11.90
N PRO A 41 0.56 -4.59 -11.28
CA PRO A 41 -0.60 -3.76 -11.56
C PRO A 41 -0.59 -3.26 -13.01
N ARG A 42 -1.76 -2.86 -13.51
CA ARG A 42 -1.81 -2.17 -14.80
C ARG A 42 -1.18 -0.80 -14.66
N ARG A 43 -0.09 -0.58 -15.38
CA ARG A 43 0.65 0.69 -15.40
C ARG A 43 0.29 1.50 -16.64
N GLY A 44 0.16 2.81 -16.48
CA GLY A 44 0.22 3.76 -17.59
C GLY A 44 1.63 3.75 -18.19
N THR A 45 1.73 3.97 -19.49
CA THR A 45 3.02 4.18 -20.17
C THR A 45 2.97 5.51 -20.92
N TYR A 46 4.03 6.30 -20.79
CA TYR A 46 4.12 7.66 -21.29
C TYR A 46 5.40 7.83 -22.08
N VAL A 47 5.30 8.47 -23.25
CA VAL A 47 6.45 8.95 -24.01
C VAL A 47 6.54 10.45 -23.82
N LEU A 48 7.64 10.91 -23.23
CA LEU A 48 7.94 12.33 -23.01
C LEU A 48 8.81 12.85 -24.16
N PHE A 49 8.23 13.67 -25.02
CA PHE A 49 8.89 14.19 -26.22
C PHE A 49 9.73 15.42 -25.93
N GLY A 50 10.91 15.50 -26.57
CA GLY A 50 11.84 16.60 -26.35
C GLY A 50 12.36 16.63 -24.91
N TRP A 51 12.60 15.46 -24.32
CA TRP A 51 13.09 15.34 -22.95
C TRP A 51 14.44 16.05 -22.77
N VAL A 52 14.49 16.95 -21.79
CA VAL A 52 15.69 17.66 -21.35
C VAL A 52 15.94 17.26 -19.88
N PRO A 53 16.97 16.44 -19.59
CA PRO A 53 17.24 16.01 -18.22
C PRO A 53 17.80 17.15 -17.37
N ASP A 54 17.42 17.18 -16.10
CA ASP A 54 18.00 18.04 -15.06
C ASP A 54 18.95 17.18 -14.20
N GLY A 55 20.22 17.14 -14.59
CA GLY A 55 21.25 16.36 -13.90
C GLY A 55 21.38 14.91 -14.38
N ALA A 56 21.20 13.96 -13.46
CA ALA A 56 21.52 12.55 -13.68
C ALA A 56 20.56 11.88 -14.68
N GLN A 57 21.03 10.82 -15.34
CA GLN A 57 20.17 10.04 -16.23
C GLN A 57 19.04 9.37 -15.43
N VAL A 58 17.80 9.58 -15.88
CA VAL A 58 16.62 8.88 -15.36
C VAL A 58 16.55 7.50 -16.04
N ARG A 59 16.75 6.42 -15.26
CA ARG A 59 16.70 5.03 -15.73
C ARG A 59 16.35 4.08 -14.60
N GLY A 60 15.51 3.08 -14.87
CA GLY A 60 15.04 2.15 -13.84
C GLY A 60 14.04 2.83 -12.92
N TRP A 61 13.91 2.35 -11.69
CA TRP A 61 12.97 2.91 -10.71
C TRP A 61 13.31 4.37 -10.40
N VAL A 62 12.33 5.26 -10.58
CA VAL A 62 12.49 6.70 -10.46
C VAL A 62 12.09 7.17 -9.06
N GLY A 63 10.98 6.65 -8.55
CA GLY A 63 10.49 7.00 -7.20
C GLY A 63 9.10 6.44 -6.94
N CYS A 64 8.69 6.43 -5.66
CA CYS A 64 7.32 6.07 -5.26
C CYS A 64 6.30 7.06 -5.82
N ARG A 65 6.70 8.33 -5.95
CA ARG A 65 5.85 9.45 -6.34
C ARG A 65 6.65 10.31 -7.31
N VAL A 66 6.18 10.40 -8.56
CA VAL A 66 6.74 11.31 -9.56
C VAL A 66 5.65 12.27 -9.98
N TRP A 67 5.88 13.54 -9.71
CA TRP A 67 4.95 14.61 -10.02
C TRP A 67 5.26 15.18 -11.40
N LEU A 68 4.20 15.38 -12.17
CA LEU A 68 4.22 16.05 -13.46
C LEU A 68 3.59 17.42 -13.30
N VAL A 69 4.41 18.46 -13.45
CA VAL A 69 4.06 19.86 -13.14
C VAL A 69 3.99 20.67 -14.45
N PRO A 70 2.78 21.12 -14.88
CA PRO A 70 2.62 22.01 -16.02
C PRO A 70 3.36 23.34 -15.84
N GLU A 71 4.15 23.74 -16.84
CA GLU A 71 4.86 25.03 -16.78
C GLU A 71 3.94 26.24 -17.00
N ASP A 72 2.77 26.02 -17.62
CA ASP A 72 1.81 27.09 -17.90
C ASP A 72 0.85 27.38 -16.73
N SER A 73 0.95 26.60 -15.64
CA SER A 73 0.08 26.67 -14.45
C SER A 73 -1.42 26.66 -14.77
N THR A 74 -1.81 26.10 -15.92
CA THR A 74 -3.23 26.02 -16.32
C THR A 74 -3.96 24.86 -15.66
N LEU A 75 -3.20 23.89 -15.15
CA LEU A 75 -3.68 22.66 -14.55
C LEU A 75 -2.85 22.36 -13.30
N ASP A 76 -3.49 21.68 -12.35
CA ASP A 76 -2.80 21.18 -11.17
C ASP A 76 -1.80 20.08 -11.55
N PRO A 77 -0.71 19.92 -10.79
CA PRO A 77 0.19 18.78 -10.93
C PRO A 77 -0.57 17.46 -10.78
N TRP A 78 -0.13 16.42 -11.50
CA TRP A 78 -0.66 15.07 -11.34
C TRP A 78 0.43 14.08 -10.98
N LEU A 79 0.01 13.03 -10.28
CA LEU A 79 0.92 12.04 -9.72
C LEU A 79 1.00 10.79 -10.61
N LEU A 80 2.22 10.36 -10.85
CA LEU A 80 2.54 9.03 -11.33
C LEU A 80 3.22 8.25 -10.19
N GLU A 81 2.48 7.32 -9.59
CA GLU A 81 2.98 6.48 -8.52
C GLU A 81 3.85 5.35 -9.05
N ASP A 82 4.80 4.92 -8.23
CA ASP A 82 5.68 3.79 -8.48
C ASP A 82 6.34 3.83 -9.87
N ALA A 83 6.87 5.01 -10.22
CA ALA A 83 7.32 5.31 -11.57
C ALA A 83 8.67 4.64 -11.89
N GLU A 84 8.76 4.11 -13.12
CA GLU A 84 9.95 3.50 -13.69
C GLU A 84 10.24 4.07 -15.07
N SER A 85 11.51 4.33 -15.35
CA SER A 85 11.97 4.70 -16.69
C SER A 85 12.46 3.48 -17.46
N LEU A 86 11.80 3.25 -18.60
CA LEU A 86 12.17 2.22 -19.58
C LEU A 86 13.29 2.68 -20.52
N GLY A 87 13.86 3.87 -20.27
CA GLY A 87 14.88 4.49 -21.11
C GLY A 87 14.29 5.29 -22.27
N ARG A 88 15.01 5.35 -23.38
CA ARG A 88 14.62 6.17 -24.53
C ARG A 88 13.79 5.40 -25.54
N HIS A 89 12.77 6.05 -26.07
CA HIS A 89 11.93 5.48 -27.11
C HIS A 89 12.71 5.35 -28.43
N PRO A 90 12.75 4.16 -29.07
CA PRO A 90 13.65 3.89 -30.20
C PRO A 90 13.50 4.82 -31.42
N ARG A 91 12.31 5.42 -31.61
CA ARG A 91 12.00 6.24 -32.81
C ARG A 91 12.00 7.74 -32.57
N THR A 92 11.70 8.16 -31.34
CA THR A 92 11.44 9.57 -31.03
C THR A 92 12.47 10.16 -30.07
N ASP A 93 13.38 9.32 -29.56
CA ASP A 93 14.40 9.66 -28.55
C ASP A 93 13.81 10.24 -27.24
N GLY A 94 12.49 10.20 -27.08
CA GLY A 94 11.78 10.66 -25.89
C GLY A 94 11.96 9.70 -24.71
N LEU A 95 11.88 10.21 -23.49
CA LEU A 95 11.94 9.37 -22.28
C LEU A 95 10.64 8.56 -22.18
N VAL A 96 10.76 7.26 -21.93
CA VAL A 96 9.62 6.39 -21.67
C VAL A 96 9.50 6.18 -20.16
N LEU A 97 8.38 6.60 -19.60
CA LEU A 97 8.02 6.35 -18.20
C LEU A 97 6.82 5.41 -18.11
N THR A 98 6.81 4.59 -17.07
CA THR A 98 5.65 3.78 -16.71
C THR A 98 5.40 3.86 -15.22
N GLY A 99 4.14 3.83 -14.79
CA GLY A 99 3.76 3.95 -13.39
C GLY A 99 2.25 3.81 -13.22
N LEU A 100 1.77 4.00 -12.01
CA LEU A 100 0.34 3.96 -11.68
C LEU A 100 -0.20 5.38 -11.70
N ASP A 101 -1.23 5.59 -12.49
CA ASP A 101 -1.92 6.88 -12.50
C ASP A 101 -2.72 7.01 -11.20
N ASP A 102 -2.70 8.21 -10.62
CA ASP A 102 -3.66 8.54 -9.57
C ASP A 102 -5.11 8.51 -10.11
N TYR A 103 -6.08 8.71 -9.21
CA TYR A 103 -7.50 8.67 -9.58
C TYR A 103 -7.88 9.73 -10.63
N MET A 104 -7.20 10.88 -10.64
CA MET A 104 -7.47 11.96 -11.60
C MET A 104 -6.82 11.66 -12.96
N GLY A 105 -5.68 10.97 -12.96
CA GLY A 105 -4.89 10.67 -14.13
C GLY A 105 -4.30 11.91 -14.80
N PRO A 106 -3.57 11.74 -15.92
CA PRO A 106 -3.08 12.87 -16.67
C PRO A 106 -4.25 13.65 -17.31
N PRO A 107 -4.13 14.97 -17.45
CA PRO A 107 -5.15 15.77 -18.12
C PRO A 107 -5.31 15.37 -19.59
N GLU A 108 -6.56 15.19 -20.03
CA GLU A 108 -6.85 14.83 -21.42
C GLU A 108 -6.49 15.98 -22.38
N GLY A 109 -5.74 15.67 -23.43
CA GLY A 109 -5.45 16.61 -24.51
C GLY A 109 -4.46 17.72 -24.16
N HIS A 110 -3.83 17.70 -22.99
CA HIS A 110 -2.77 18.64 -22.64
C HIS A 110 -1.54 18.44 -23.54
N ARG A 111 -1.01 19.54 -24.10
CA ARG A 111 0.13 19.54 -25.05
C ARG A 111 1.17 20.62 -24.76
N ALA A 112 1.19 21.14 -23.54
CA ALA A 112 2.18 22.14 -23.12
C ALA A 112 3.38 21.47 -22.43
N PRO A 113 4.47 22.22 -22.19
CA PRO A 113 5.63 21.71 -21.47
C PRO A 113 5.32 21.32 -20.02
N VAL A 114 5.96 20.25 -19.57
CA VAL A 114 5.79 19.67 -18.23
C VAL A 114 7.17 19.41 -17.62
N ARG A 115 7.34 19.79 -16.36
CA ARG A 115 8.52 19.46 -15.55
C ARG A 115 8.21 18.29 -14.62
N LEU A 116 9.20 17.45 -14.37
CA LEU A 116 9.05 16.26 -13.54
C LEU A 116 9.95 16.35 -12.31
N HIS A 117 9.46 15.92 -11.15
CA HIS A 117 10.27 15.74 -9.94
C HIS A 117 9.88 14.48 -9.17
N ASP A 118 10.81 13.93 -8.39
CA ASP A 118 10.68 12.73 -7.56
C ASP A 118 10.50 13.07 -6.06
N GLU A 119 9.89 14.23 -5.79
CA GLU A 119 9.77 14.86 -4.45
C GLU A 119 11.09 15.31 -3.80
N HIS A 120 12.25 14.94 -4.35
CA HIS A 120 13.55 15.32 -3.80
C HIS A 120 14.32 16.25 -4.74
N ARG A 121 14.10 16.10 -6.05
CA ARG A 121 14.74 16.92 -7.07
C ARG A 121 13.94 16.98 -8.34
N TRP A 122 14.16 18.04 -9.11
CA TRP A 122 13.76 18.08 -10.51
C TRP A 122 14.55 17.04 -11.31
N LEU A 123 13.83 16.28 -12.15
CA LEU A 123 14.37 15.23 -13.02
C LEU A 123 14.64 15.74 -14.43
N GLY A 124 13.86 16.73 -14.88
CA GLY A 124 13.91 17.28 -16.22
C GLY A 124 12.57 17.82 -16.69
N SER A 125 12.50 18.17 -17.96
CA SER A 125 11.28 18.66 -18.61
C SER A 125 11.06 17.99 -19.96
N CYS A 126 9.81 17.97 -20.40
CA CYS A 126 9.44 17.61 -21.76
C CYS A 126 8.56 18.71 -22.37
N ARG A 127 8.58 18.80 -23.70
CA ARG A 127 7.76 19.77 -24.43
C ARG A 127 6.32 19.30 -24.58
N GLU A 128 6.12 17.99 -24.66
CA GLU A 128 4.84 17.32 -24.85
C GLU A 128 4.98 15.88 -24.34
N PHE A 129 3.87 15.26 -23.94
CA PHE A 129 3.82 13.83 -23.63
C PHE A 129 2.66 13.15 -24.35
N ALA A 130 2.76 11.84 -24.54
CA ALA A 130 1.63 11.02 -24.99
C ALA A 130 1.53 9.76 -24.14
N ARG A 131 0.29 9.42 -23.75
CA ARG A 131 -0.03 8.12 -23.16
C ARG A 131 -0.05 7.07 -24.26
N VAL A 132 0.70 5.99 -24.06
CA VAL A 132 0.66 4.79 -24.89
C VAL A 132 -0.52 3.96 -24.41
N LEU A 133 -1.50 3.76 -25.28
CA LEU A 133 -2.62 2.89 -24.98
C LEU A 133 -2.12 1.43 -24.95
N PRO A 134 -2.36 0.70 -23.85
CA PRO A 134 -1.97 -0.70 -23.77
C PRO A 134 -2.77 -1.52 -24.79
N ASP A 135 -2.17 -2.61 -25.27
CA ASP A 135 -2.93 -3.64 -25.98
C ASP A 135 -4.03 -4.18 -25.06
N ALA A 136 -5.20 -4.47 -25.62
CA ALA A 136 -6.36 -4.99 -24.88
C ALA A 136 -6.10 -6.44 -24.43
N GLN A 137 -5.25 -6.61 -23.42
CA GLN A 137 -4.98 -7.89 -22.80
C GLN A 137 -5.92 -8.08 -21.62
N ALA A 138 -6.70 -9.16 -21.65
CA ALA A 138 -7.49 -9.57 -20.50
C ALA A 138 -6.56 -9.78 -19.29
N ALA A 139 -6.91 -9.21 -18.13
CA ALA A 139 -6.19 -9.50 -16.90
C ALA A 139 -6.28 -11.01 -16.63
N PRO A 140 -5.22 -11.64 -16.10
CA PRO A 140 -5.33 -13.03 -15.69
C PRO A 140 -6.41 -13.15 -14.60
N PRO A 141 -7.18 -14.25 -14.58
CA PRO A 141 -8.22 -14.43 -13.58
C PRO A 141 -7.63 -14.56 -12.17
N LEU A 142 -8.42 -14.26 -11.16
CA LEU A 142 -8.12 -14.58 -9.77
C LEU A 142 -8.64 -15.99 -9.48
N VAL A 143 -7.82 -16.89 -8.93
CA VAL A 143 -8.26 -18.27 -8.64
C VAL A 143 -8.12 -18.57 -7.16
N LEU A 144 -9.24 -18.82 -6.49
CA LEU A 144 -9.29 -19.30 -5.11
C LEU A 144 -9.13 -20.83 -5.13
N ARG A 145 -7.96 -21.34 -4.72
CA ARG A 145 -7.59 -22.75 -4.81
C ARG A 145 -8.05 -23.54 -3.59
N GLY A 146 -8.69 -24.68 -3.81
CA GLY A 146 -9.18 -25.51 -2.71
C GLY A 146 -10.14 -24.77 -1.79
N LEU A 147 -10.98 -23.90 -2.35
CA LEU A 147 -12.01 -23.17 -1.63
C LEU A 147 -13.00 -24.16 -1.01
N SER A 148 -13.27 -23.97 0.28
CA SER A 148 -14.40 -24.57 0.97
C SER A 148 -15.60 -23.64 0.83
N PRO A 149 -16.54 -23.90 -0.10
CA PRO A 149 -17.66 -23.00 -0.33
C PRO A 149 -18.70 -23.12 0.77
N SER A 150 -19.29 -21.99 1.18
CA SER A 150 -20.43 -21.97 2.09
C SER A 150 -21.68 -22.55 1.42
N ASP A 151 -22.69 -22.91 2.21
CA ASP A 151 -23.96 -23.41 1.66
C ASP A 151 -24.62 -22.39 0.72
N ARG A 152 -24.41 -21.09 0.97
CA ARG A 152 -24.92 -20.02 0.12
C ARG A 152 -24.21 -20.03 -1.23
N LEU A 153 -22.89 -20.12 -1.25
CA LEU A 153 -22.13 -20.25 -2.49
C LEU A 153 -22.51 -21.52 -3.25
N ARG A 154 -22.61 -22.67 -2.56
CA ARG A 154 -23.04 -23.94 -3.16
C ARG A 154 -24.41 -23.82 -3.84
N ARG A 155 -25.38 -23.16 -3.18
CA ARG A 155 -26.70 -22.90 -3.78
C ARG A 155 -26.62 -21.99 -5.00
N ALA A 156 -25.85 -20.90 -4.93
CA ALA A 156 -25.67 -19.98 -6.05
C ALA A 156 -25.05 -20.66 -7.28
N LEU A 157 -24.02 -21.50 -7.07
CA LEU A 157 -23.38 -22.27 -8.14
C LEU A 157 -24.30 -23.34 -8.73
N ALA A 158 -25.15 -23.98 -7.92
CA ALA A 158 -26.06 -25.03 -8.37
C ALA A 158 -27.24 -24.52 -9.22
N THR A 159 -27.67 -23.26 -9.03
CA THR A 159 -28.81 -22.66 -9.73
C THR A 159 -28.40 -21.68 -10.83
N GLY A 160 -27.10 -21.44 -11.01
CA GLY A 160 -26.57 -20.29 -11.74
C GLY A 160 -26.78 -20.30 -13.26
N THR A 161 -27.29 -19.18 -13.78
CA THR A 161 -27.08 -18.70 -15.16
C THR A 161 -26.07 -17.53 -15.14
N ARG A 162 -25.59 -17.04 -16.29
CA ARG A 162 -24.54 -15.98 -16.37
C ARG A 162 -24.78 -14.71 -15.50
N ARG A 163 -26.02 -14.38 -15.14
CA ARG A 163 -26.36 -13.24 -14.26
C ARG A 163 -26.36 -13.57 -12.76
N THR A 164 -26.45 -14.85 -12.38
CA THR A 164 -26.53 -15.34 -10.99
C THR A 164 -25.15 -15.73 -10.42
N LEU A 165 -24.11 -15.53 -11.22
CA LEU A 165 -22.71 -15.79 -10.91
C LEU A 165 -21.92 -14.48 -10.73
N ASP A 166 -22.61 -13.36 -10.56
CA ASP A 166 -22.07 -12.08 -10.09
C ASP A 166 -22.28 -12.06 -8.58
N LEU A 167 -21.19 -11.97 -7.80
CA LEU A 167 -21.23 -11.99 -6.33
C LEU A 167 -21.33 -10.58 -5.73
N ASP A 168 -21.72 -9.60 -6.54
CA ASP A 168 -21.78 -8.18 -6.22
C ASP A 168 -20.42 -7.68 -5.70
N GLU A 169 -20.39 -6.71 -4.78
CA GLU A 169 -19.14 -6.24 -4.17
C GLU A 169 -18.72 -7.17 -3.02
N ALA A 170 -17.46 -7.59 -3.03
CA ALA A 170 -16.91 -8.52 -2.05
C ALA A 170 -15.49 -8.14 -1.62
N TRP A 171 -15.13 -8.50 -0.39
CA TRP A 171 -13.78 -8.40 0.13
C TRP A 171 -13.11 -9.76 0.09
N LEU A 172 -11.90 -9.81 -0.47
CA LEU A 172 -10.94 -10.87 -0.17
C LEU A 172 -10.20 -10.50 1.10
N GLU A 173 -10.67 -10.99 2.23
CA GLU A 173 -9.96 -10.87 3.51
C GLU A 173 -8.72 -11.76 3.51
N ILE A 174 -7.61 -11.21 3.99
CA ILE A 174 -6.30 -11.86 4.04
C ILE A 174 -5.86 -11.90 5.50
N ARG A 175 -5.50 -13.09 5.96
CA ARG A 175 -5.01 -13.35 7.31
C ARG A 175 -3.53 -13.71 7.30
N ASP A 176 -2.86 -13.46 8.40
CA ASP A 176 -1.53 -14.01 8.64
C ASP A 176 -1.60 -15.49 9.08
N ASP A 177 -0.45 -16.11 9.28
CA ASP A 177 -0.31 -17.51 9.69
C ASP A 177 -0.80 -17.79 11.12
N ASN A 178 -0.99 -16.74 11.93
CA ASN A 178 -1.63 -16.83 13.23
C ASN A 178 -3.17 -16.79 13.14
N GLY A 179 -3.71 -16.49 11.95
CA GLY A 179 -5.14 -16.32 11.70
C GLY A 179 -5.65 -14.90 11.97
N ASP A 180 -4.77 -13.97 12.34
CA ASP A 180 -5.12 -12.59 12.58
C ASP A 180 -5.35 -11.84 11.25
N PRO A 181 -6.29 -10.87 11.20
CA PRO A 181 -6.47 -10.05 10.02
C PRO A 181 -5.19 -9.28 9.66
N LEU A 182 -4.73 -9.44 8.42
CA LEU A 182 -3.63 -8.66 7.87
C LEU A 182 -4.15 -7.48 7.07
N THR A 183 -4.91 -7.75 6.02
CA THR A 183 -5.48 -6.75 5.09
C THR A 183 -6.62 -7.36 4.28
N ASP A 184 -7.19 -6.62 3.34
CA ASP A 184 -8.23 -7.07 2.43
C ASP A 184 -8.09 -6.46 1.02
N ARG A 185 -8.78 -7.05 0.04
CA ARG A 185 -8.89 -6.51 -1.32
C ARG A 185 -10.35 -6.40 -1.74
N LEU A 186 -10.76 -5.22 -2.17
CA LEU A 186 -12.08 -5.02 -2.77
C LEU A 186 -12.13 -5.67 -4.15
N LEU A 187 -13.16 -6.46 -4.37
CA LEU A 187 -13.47 -7.19 -5.59
C LEU A 187 -14.92 -6.90 -6.02
N ARG A 188 -15.23 -7.10 -7.29
CA ARG A 188 -16.61 -7.15 -7.79
C ARG A 188 -16.91 -8.49 -8.48
N PRO A 189 -16.76 -9.63 -7.77
CA PRO A 189 -16.38 -10.87 -8.42
C PRO A 189 -17.46 -11.49 -9.30
N ARG A 190 -17.13 -11.63 -10.58
CA ARG A 190 -17.86 -12.49 -11.52
C ARG A 190 -17.22 -13.86 -11.60
N VAL A 191 -17.98 -14.88 -11.21
CA VAL A 191 -17.56 -16.28 -11.30
C VAL A 191 -17.50 -16.69 -12.77
N ARG A 192 -16.27 -17.02 -13.22
CA ARG A 192 -15.98 -17.46 -14.58
C ARG A 192 -16.12 -18.97 -14.73
N ALA A 193 -15.57 -19.70 -13.78
CA ALA A 193 -15.57 -21.17 -13.76
C ALA A 193 -15.39 -21.67 -12.32
N TRP A 194 -15.82 -22.91 -12.08
CA TRP A 194 -15.47 -23.63 -10.87
C TRP A 194 -15.31 -25.12 -11.18
N LEU A 195 -14.34 -25.75 -10.55
CA LEU A 195 -14.02 -27.16 -10.76
C LEU A 195 -13.74 -27.85 -9.42
N PRO A 196 -13.98 -29.16 -9.28
CA PRO A 196 -13.50 -29.91 -8.12
C PRO A 196 -12.00 -29.70 -7.93
N SER A 197 -11.59 -29.41 -6.71
CA SER A 197 -10.19 -29.14 -6.40
C SER A 197 -9.40 -30.43 -6.17
N SER A 198 -8.12 -30.42 -6.53
CA SER A 198 -7.21 -31.52 -6.20
C SER A 198 -6.89 -31.61 -4.69
N HIS A 199 -7.20 -30.56 -3.93
CA HIS A 199 -6.92 -30.47 -2.49
C HIS A 199 -7.94 -31.21 -1.61
N GLY A 200 -9.08 -31.65 -2.15
CA GLY A 200 -10.09 -32.39 -1.37
C GLY A 200 -11.41 -32.58 -2.11
N SER A 201 -12.17 -33.61 -1.72
CA SER A 201 -13.41 -34.02 -2.40
C SER A 201 -14.55 -33.00 -2.31
N ASP A 202 -14.57 -32.17 -1.26
CA ASP A 202 -15.63 -31.18 -1.02
C ASP A 202 -15.19 -29.73 -1.33
N LEU A 203 -13.98 -29.57 -1.87
CA LEU A 203 -13.35 -28.30 -2.20
C LEU A 203 -13.46 -28.00 -3.70
N ILE A 204 -13.50 -26.72 -4.04
CA ILE A 204 -13.53 -26.25 -5.43
C ILE A 204 -12.38 -25.28 -5.71
N ASP A 205 -11.88 -25.27 -6.94
CA ASP A 205 -11.11 -24.14 -7.44
C ASP A 205 -12.11 -23.17 -8.06
N LEU A 206 -12.20 -21.94 -7.53
CA LEU A 206 -13.13 -20.92 -8.00
C LEU A 206 -12.37 -19.85 -8.79
N GLU A 207 -12.69 -19.71 -10.07
CA GLU A 207 -12.10 -18.73 -10.97
C GLU A 207 -13.00 -17.49 -11.09
N LEU A 208 -12.44 -16.32 -10.80
CA LEU A 208 -13.10 -15.02 -10.86
C LEU A 208 -12.52 -14.18 -12.00
N ASP A 209 -13.40 -13.65 -12.85
CA ASP A 209 -13.06 -12.75 -13.97
C ASP A 209 -12.84 -11.32 -13.45
N GLU A 210 -11.82 -11.14 -12.61
CA GLU A 210 -11.61 -9.88 -11.90
C GLU A 210 -10.24 -9.25 -12.11
N GLU A 211 -10.29 -7.95 -12.36
CA GLU A 211 -9.17 -7.08 -12.18
C GLU A 211 -9.10 -6.63 -10.72
N LEU A 212 -8.18 -7.21 -9.97
CA LEU A 212 -7.75 -6.65 -8.69
C LEU A 212 -7.37 -5.19 -8.88
N HIS A 213 -8.06 -4.29 -8.19
CA HIS A 213 -7.71 -2.87 -8.16
C HIS A 213 -6.32 -2.64 -7.56
N ARG A 214 -5.92 -3.45 -6.56
CA ARG A 214 -4.61 -3.34 -5.88
C ARG A 214 -3.93 -4.72 -5.77
N PRO A 215 -3.40 -5.28 -6.88
CA PRO A 215 -2.60 -6.50 -6.80
C PRO A 215 -1.29 -6.22 -6.05
N VAL A 216 -0.60 -7.28 -5.64
CA VAL A 216 0.69 -7.17 -4.96
C VAL A 216 1.82 -7.27 -5.99
N PRO A 217 2.53 -6.18 -6.30
CA PRO A 217 3.63 -6.19 -7.26
C PRO A 217 4.83 -7.00 -6.75
N GLY A 218 5.67 -7.46 -7.67
CA GLY A 218 6.78 -8.37 -7.35
C GLY A 218 7.76 -7.82 -6.31
N TYR A 219 8.03 -6.51 -6.34
CA TYR A 219 8.95 -5.86 -5.40
C TYR A 219 8.47 -5.90 -3.95
N ALA A 220 7.15 -5.95 -3.74
CA ALA A 220 6.51 -5.95 -2.41
C ALA A 220 6.40 -7.36 -1.83
N ARG A 221 6.60 -8.41 -2.63
CA ARG A 221 6.45 -9.80 -2.19
C ARG A 221 7.28 -10.16 -0.95
N PRO A 222 8.58 -9.78 -0.83
CA PRO A 222 9.36 -10.08 0.38
C PRO A 222 8.80 -9.40 1.65
N VAL A 223 8.17 -8.23 1.51
CA VAL A 223 7.51 -7.52 2.62
C VAL A 223 6.23 -8.26 2.99
N TRP A 224 5.43 -8.64 2.00
CA TRP A 224 4.21 -9.43 2.20
C TRP A 224 4.47 -10.78 2.84
N ASP A 225 5.49 -11.51 2.40
CA ASP A 225 5.84 -12.82 2.97
C ASP A 225 6.19 -12.70 4.47
N ARG A 226 6.85 -11.60 4.89
CA ARG A 226 7.13 -11.34 6.31
C ARG A 226 5.85 -11.10 7.10
N TRP A 227 4.95 -10.26 6.59
CA TRP A 227 3.69 -9.94 7.26
C TRP A 227 2.69 -11.11 7.28
N LEU A 228 2.71 -11.95 6.24
CA LEU A 228 1.92 -13.18 6.19
C LEU A 228 2.40 -14.20 7.22
N ALA A 229 3.69 -14.25 7.54
CA ALA A 229 4.20 -15.08 8.64
C ALA A 229 3.76 -14.57 10.03
N GLY A 230 3.34 -13.31 10.12
CA GLY A 230 2.89 -12.64 11.34
C GLY A 230 3.48 -11.23 11.48
N PRO A 231 2.95 -10.41 12.39
CA PRO A 231 3.50 -9.09 12.65
C PRO A 231 4.90 -9.15 13.28
N PRO A 232 5.73 -8.11 13.11
CA PRO A 232 7.03 -8.04 13.77
C PRO A 232 6.87 -8.00 15.30
N GLU A 233 7.72 -8.73 16.02
CA GLU A 233 7.77 -8.71 17.50
C GLU A 233 8.74 -7.66 18.06
N THR A 234 9.64 -7.14 17.22
CA THR A 234 10.63 -6.12 17.58
C THR A 234 10.60 -4.96 16.58
N PRO A 235 10.88 -3.71 17.01
CA PRO A 235 10.94 -2.57 16.09
C PRO A 235 12.05 -2.71 15.04
N GLY A 236 11.94 -1.95 13.95
CA GLY A 236 12.98 -1.85 12.92
C GLY A 236 12.92 -2.94 11.84
N GLY A 237 11.80 -3.66 11.71
CA GLY A 237 11.61 -4.66 10.64
C GLY A 237 11.73 -4.10 9.21
N TRP A 238 11.59 -2.78 9.07
CA TRP A 238 11.66 -2.01 7.83
C TRP A 238 13.06 -1.40 7.54
N VAL A 239 13.99 -1.42 8.50
CA VAL A 239 15.27 -0.71 8.40
C VAL A 239 16.11 -1.18 7.21
N GLY A 240 16.16 -2.50 6.97
CA GLY A 240 16.93 -3.10 5.87
C GLY A 240 16.25 -3.07 4.50
N LEU A 241 15.08 -2.46 4.38
CA LEU A 241 14.33 -2.35 3.12
C LEU A 241 14.74 -1.09 2.35
N ASP A 242 14.59 -1.11 1.03
CA ASP A 242 14.66 0.13 0.23
C ASP A 242 13.38 0.98 0.39
N THR A 243 13.39 2.22 -0.09
CA THR A 243 12.27 3.16 0.02
C THR A 243 10.97 2.59 -0.55
N ARG A 244 11.04 1.92 -1.71
CA ARG A 244 9.88 1.32 -2.39
C ARG A 244 9.24 0.21 -1.54
N GLN A 245 10.06 -0.57 -0.85
CA GLN A 245 9.63 -1.61 0.07
C GLN A 245 9.15 -1.06 1.42
N ARG A 246 9.74 0.03 1.92
CA ARG A 246 9.25 0.74 3.11
C ARG A 246 7.86 1.32 2.89
N GLU A 247 7.57 1.83 1.70
CA GLU A 247 6.22 2.25 1.31
C GLU A 247 5.22 1.09 1.42
N ALA A 248 5.56 -0.07 0.83
CA ALA A 248 4.72 -1.26 0.92
C ALA A 248 4.52 -1.73 2.38
N TRP A 249 5.52 -1.55 3.24
CA TRP A 249 5.41 -1.85 4.67
C TRP A 249 4.48 -0.86 5.37
N LEU A 250 4.61 0.44 5.10
CA LEU A 250 3.77 1.50 5.68
C LEU A 250 2.30 1.32 5.29
N GLU A 251 2.03 0.97 4.03
CA GLU A 251 0.71 0.63 3.53
C GLU A 251 0.07 -0.53 4.31
N LEU A 252 0.79 -1.64 4.51
CA LEU A 252 0.29 -2.79 5.29
C LEU A 252 0.03 -2.41 6.76
N VAL A 253 0.93 -1.63 7.36
CA VAL A 253 0.80 -1.13 8.72
C VAL A 253 -0.44 -0.25 8.87
N ARG A 254 -0.72 0.63 7.90
CA ARG A 254 -1.93 1.45 7.85
C ARG A 254 -3.20 0.60 7.72
N GLU A 255 -3.23 -0.33 6.76
CA GLU A 255 -4.39 -1.19 6.50
C GLU A 255 -4.76 -2.05 7.72
N ARG A 256 -3.77 -2.62 8.39
CA ARG A 256 -3.97 -3.45 9.59
C ARG A 256 -4.53 -2.65 10.77
N ARG A 257 -4.18 -1.37 10.87
CA ARG A 257 -4.59 -0.47 11.96
C ARG A 257 -6.02 0.03 11.86
N CYS A 258 -6.65 -0.04 10.70
CA CYS A 258 -8.06 0.35 10.53
C CYS A 258 -9.05 -0.53 11.32
N LYS A 259 -8.62 -1.54 12.09
CA LYS A 259 -9.50 -2.60 12.63
C LYS A 259 -9.52 -2.81 14.15
N PRO A 260 -8.56 -2.31 14.96
CA PRO A 260 -8.82 -2.07 16.40
C PRO A 260 -8.35 -0.70 16.93
N LYS A 261 -9.15 -0.10 17.84
CA LYS A 261 -8.75 1.09 18.61
C LYS A 261 -7.64 0.74 19.59
N HIS A 262 -6.56 1.53 19.62
CA HIS A 262 -5.52 1.38 20.63
C HIS A 262 -5.76 2.34 21.78
N GLN A 263 -5.90 1.80 22.98
CA GLN A 263 -5.94 2.62 24.18
C GLN A 263 -4.63 3.38 24.30
N GLY A 264 -4.75 4.70 24.44
CA GLY A 264 -3.59 5.55 24.61
C GLY A 264 -2.83 5.23 25.89
N ARG A 265 -1.51 5.45 25.88
CA ARG A 265 -0.73 5.41 27.11
C ARG A 265 -1.18 6.53 28.08
N PRO A 266 -0.86 6.43 29.38
CA PRO A 266 -1.25 7.45 30.36
C PRO A 266 -0.77 8.86 29.96
N VAL A 267 -1.51 9.88 30.38
CA VAL A 267 -1.11 11.29 30.21
C VAL A 267 0.30 11.52 30.73
N GLY A 268 1.10 12.29 29.99
CA GLY A 268 2.49 12.59 30.34
C GLY A 268 3.48 11.48 29.99
N HIS A 269 3.05 10.46 29.24
CA HIS A 269 3.94 9.40 28.79
C HIS A 269 5.12 9.94 27.97
N VAL A 270 6.25 9.25 28.06
CA VAL A 270 7.47 9.56 27.30
C VAL A 270 7.68 8.46 26.27
N TYR A 271 7.48 8.80 25.00
CA TYR A 271 7.77 7.95 23.86
C TYR A 271 9.23 8.09 23.45
N GLU A 272 9.83 7.02 22.94
CA GLU A 272 11.19 7.04 22.40
C GLU A 272 11.16 6.71 20.92
N LEU A 273 11.81 7.56 20.11
CA LEU A 273 11.96 7.38 18.68
C LEU A 273 13.45 7.31 18.33
N ASP A 274 13.82 6.23 17.66
CA ASP A 274 15.16 5.99 17.14
C ASP A 274 15.26 6.51 15.70
N GLY A 275 15.97 7.62 15.51
CA GLY A 275 16.05 8.34 14.24
C GLY A 275 17.17 7.87 13.31
N ARG A 276 17.99 6.89 13.69
CA ARG A 276 19.20 6.48 12.95
C ARG A 276 18.94 5.98 11.52
N HIS A 277 17.70 5.58 11.24
CA HIS A 277 17.30 4.99 9.97
C HIS A 277 16.21 5.79 9.25
N ILE A 278 15.94 7.02 9.68
CA ILE A 278 14.97 7.90 9.03
C ILE A 278 15.66 8.62 7.87
N THR A 279 15.60 8.03 6.67
CA THR A 279 16.30 8.48 5.46
C THR A 279 15.37 8.83 4.29
N ASP A 280 14.09 8.53 4.44
CA ASP A 280 13.02 8.79 3.45
C ASP A 280 11.69 9.02 4.19
N GLU A 281 10.71 9.60 3.52
CA GLU A 281 9.40 9.88 4.12
C GLU A 281 8.73 8.65 4.77
N PRO A 282 8.71 7.45 4.14
CA PRO A 282 8.09 6.28 4.75
C PRO A 282 8.78 5.86 6.05
N SER A 283 10.12 5.91 6.11
CA SER A 283 10.87 5.59 7.32
C SER A 283 10.55 6.53 8.50
N LEU A 284 10.23 7.79 8.25
CA LEU A 284 9.81 8.74 9.29
C LEU A 284 8.50 8.30 9.95
N PHE A 285 7.50 8.00 9.14
CA PHE A 285 6.18 7.58 9.61
C PHE A 285 6.19 6.18 10.24
N LEU A 286 7.02 5.27 9.72
CA LEU A 286 7.25 3.97 10.33
C LEU A 286 7.91 4.09 11.72
N ALA A 287 8.93 4.94 11.86
CA ALA A 287 9.60 5.17 13.14
C ALA A 287 8.66 5.82 14.17
N LEU A 288 7.84 6.80 13.77
CA LEU A 288 6.79 7.38 14.61
C LEU A 288 5.76 6.34 15.05
N GLY A 289 5.30 5.52 14.09
CA GLY A 289 4.39 4.42 14.33
C GLY A 289 4.92 3.44 15.37
N GLU A 290 6.17 3.02 15.23
CA GLU A 290 6.79 2.09 16.18
C GLU A 290 7.05 2.72 17.55
N ALA A 291 7.42 4.00 17.61
CA ALA A 291 7.63 4.73 18.86
C ALA A 291 6.35 4.79 19.71
N VAL A 292 5.21 5.09 19.09
CA VAL A 292 3.93 5.22 19.81
C VAL A 292 3.30 3.87 20.11
N ASN A 293 3.30 2.99 19.12
CA ASN A 293 2.44 1.81 19.10
C ASN A 293 3.17 0.47 19.13
N GLY A 294 4.50 0.48 19.23
CA GLY A 294 5.33 -0.71 19.27
C GLY A 294 5.62 -1.30 17.88
N PRO A 295 6.30 -2.44 17.80
CA PRO A 295 6.70 -3.09 16.55
C PRO A 295 5.59 -3.13 15.49
N GLY A 296 5.87 -2.64 14.27
CA GLY A 296 4.87 -2.57 13.19
C GLY A 296 3.66 -1.67 13.51
N GLY A 297 3.85 -0.64 14.35
CA GLY A 297 2.81 0.23 14.86
C GLY A 297 2.36 1.34 13.89
N TYR A 298 1.07 1.67 13.96
CA TYR A 298 0.33 2.78 13.32
C TYR A 298 0.42 4.16 13.94
N PHE A 299 1.06 5.19 13.37
CA PHE A 299 0.85 6.56 13.87
C PHE A 299 0.93 7.63 12.77
N GLY A 300 0.11 7.46 11.73
CA GLY A 300 0.07 8.32 10.54
C GLY A 300 0.99 7.79 9.45
N GLY A 301 0.54 7.88 8.19
CA GLY A 301 1.34 7.54 7.00
C GLY A 301 1.70 8.76 6.13
N CYS A 302 1.25 9.93 6.54
CA CYS A 302 1.54 11.24 5.95
C CYS A 302 1.24 12.30 7.03
N VAL A 303 1.53 13.58 6.74
CA VAL A 303 1.31 14.68 7.69
C VAL A 303 -0.17 14.81 8.10
N ASP A 304 -1.11 14.73 7.15
CA ASP A 304 -2.55 14.81 7.45
C ASP A 304 -3.01 13.63 8.33
N ALA A 305 -2.55 12.42 8.02
CA ALA A 305 -2.86 11.25 8.83
C ALA A 305 -2.24 11.32 10.24
N LEU A 306 -1.10 11.98 10.39
CA LEU A 306 -0.50 12.26 11.70
C LEU A 306 -1.35 13.24 12.51
N VAL A 307 -1.88 14.30 11.88
CA VAL A 307 -2.83 15.23 12.53
C VAL A 307 -4.04 14.45 13.08
N ASP A 308 -4.60 13.53 12.30
CA ASP A 308 -5.70 12.70 12.75
C ASP A 308 -5.30 11.76 13.89
N CYS A 309 -4.11 11.16 13.82
CA CYS A 309 -3.59 10.30 14.90
C CYS A 309 -3.42 11.05 16.23
N LEU A 310 -3.03 12.33 16.18
CA LEU A 310 -2.85 13.18 17.35
C LEU A 310 -4.17 13.60 18.02
N ARG A 311 -5.33 13.45 17.35
CA ARG A 311 -6.65 13.75 17.91
C ARG A 311 -7.18 12.69 18.89
N GLY A 312 -6.48 11.55 19.04
CA GLY A 312 -6.80 10.48 19.99
C GLY A 312 -7.26 9.18 19.31
N ASP A 313 -7.44 8.11 20.09
CA ASP A 313 -7.78 6.73 19.65
C ASP A 313 -6.70 5.96 18.85
N PHE A 314 -5.55 6.58 18.59
CA PHE A 314 -4.40 5.97 17.88
C PHE A 314 -3.21 5.63 18.81
N GLY A 315 -3.47 5.24 20.06
CA GLY A 315 -2.41 4.89 21.03
C GLY A 315 -1.73 6.10 21.69
N TYR A 316 -2.20 7.32 21.40
CA TYR A 316 -1.73 8.57 21.98
C TYR A 316 -2.79 9.21 22.90
N THR A 317 -2.34 9.73 24.05
CA THR A 317 -3.13 10.59 24.94
C THR A 317 -2.36 11.88 25.21
N ALA A 318 -2.96 13.01 24.88
CA ALA A 318 -2.37 14.33 25.13
C ALA A 318 -2.48 14.77 26.60
N PRO A 319 -1.50 15.54 27.13
CA PRO A 319 -0.18 15.81 26.58
C PRO A 319 0.81 14.65 26.76
N ALA A 320 1.87 14.60 25.94
CA ALA A 320 2.99 13.66 26.09
C ALA A 320 4.34 14.24 25.63
N THR A 321 5.42 13.48 25.82
CA THR A 321 6.77 13.82 25.32
C THR A 321 7.26 12.77 24.33
N LEU A 322 7.93 13.19 23.25
CA LEU A 322 8.66 12.33 22.33
C LEU A 322 10.17 12.62 22.46
N LEU A 323 10.94 11.63 22.92
CA LEU A 323 12.40 11.68 22.91
C LEU A 323 12.88 11.19 21.54
N TRP A 324 13.36 12.11 20.71
CA TRP A 324 13.85 11.81 19.37
C TRP A 324 15.38 11.73 19.40
N ARG A 325 15.92 10.51 19.31
CA ARG A 325 17.36 10.24 19.20
C ARG A 325 17.81 10.31 17.74
N ASP A 326 19.01 10.83 17.50
CA ASP A 326 19.63 10.84 16.17
C ASP A 326 18.80 11.55 15.09
N ALA A 327 18.11 12.64 15.46
CA ALA A 327 17.27 13.44 14.54
C ALA A 327 18.05 14.11 13.39
N ALA A 328 19.38 14.12 13.46
CA ALA A 328 20.23 14.67 12.40
C ALA A 328 20.03 13.95 11.06
N THR A 329 19.85 12.62 11.09
CA THR A 329 19.62 11.81 9.89
C THR A 329 18.36 12.26 9.14
N ALA A 330 17.24 12.40 9.88
CA ALA A 330 15.98 12.86 9.28
C ALA A 330 16.14 14.27 8.68
N ARG A 331 16.83 15.20 9.36
CA ARG A 331 17.06 16.55 8.85
C ARG A 331 17.92 16.57 7.58
N GLU A 332 18.95 15.74 7.53
CA GLU A 332 19.81 15.62 6.35
C GLU A 332 19.02 15.19 5.11
N HIS A 333 18.09 14.26 5.28
CA HIS A 333 17.36 13.66 4.16
C HIS A 333 16.02 14.33 3.83
N LEU A 334 15.33 14.92 4.82
CA LEU A 334 13.92 15.31 4.70
C LEU A 334 13.66 16.82 4.90
N SER A 335 14.69 17.63 5.12
CA SER A 335 14.51 19.10 5.25
C SER A 335 14.52 19.87 3.92
N HIS A 336 14.69 19.17 2.80
CA HIS A 336 14.74 19.74 1.45
C HIS A 336 13.95 18.90 0.45
N VAL A 337 12.67 18.69 0.75
CA VAL A 337 11.72 17.99 -0.14
C VAL A 337 10.89 18.99 -0.94
N LEU A 338 10.19 18.53 -1.97
CA LEU A 338 9.38 19.33 -2.87
C LEU A 338 7.89 19.03 -2.65
N THR A 339 7.05 20.07 -2.63
CA THR A 339 5.59 19.91 -2.71
C THR A 339 5.20 19.36 -4.09
N SER A 340 3.91 19.03 -4.28
CA SER A 340 3.37 18.63 -5.60
C SER A 340 3.64 19.65 -6.71
N GLU A 341 3.73 20.94 -6.37
CA GLU A 341 4.02 22.04 -7.29
C GLU A 341 5.53 22.24 -7.52
N GLY A 342 6.37 21.49 -6.80
CA GLY A 342 7.81 21.58 -6.88
C GLY A 342 8.43 22.69 -6.02
N GLU A 343 7.70 23.20 -5.02
CA GLU A 343 8.21 24.19 -4.07
C GLU A 343 8.96 23.50 -2.92
N PRO A 344 10.14 23.98 -2.51
CA PRO A 344 10.91 23.35 -1.45
C PRO A 344 10.30 23.59 -0.07
N TYR A 345 10.26 22.55 0.76
CA TYR A 345 9.85 22.64 2.16
C TYR A 345 10.64 21.69 3.07
N ASP A 346 10.57 21.95 4.38
CA ASP A 346 11.21 21.14 5.41
C ASP A 346 10.16 20.23 6.07
N LEU A 347 10.13 18.96 5.67
CA LEU A 347 9.18 17.99 6.21
C LEU A 347 9.42 17.73 7.70
N VAL A 348 10.67 17.76 8.16
CA VAL A 348 10.98 17.57 9.58
C VAL A 348 10.42 18.74 10.39
N ALA A 349 10.60 19.98 9.94
CA ALA A 349 10.02 21.14 10.59
C ALA A 349 8.49 21.05 10.65
N LEU A 350 7.84 20.71 9.53
CA LEU A 350 6.39 20.56 9.46
C LEU A 350 5.86 19.48 10.43
N VAL A 351 6.53 18.32 10.51
CA VAL A 351 6.15 17.26 11.45
C VAL A 351 6.33 17.72 12.90
N LEU A 352 7.40 18.46 13.22
CA LEU A 352 7.60 19.00 14.57
C LEU A 352 6.51 20.00 14.97
N GLU A 353 6.06 20.84 14.03
CA GLU A 353 4.94 21.76 14.24
C GLU A 353 3.64 20.99 14.53
N VAL A 354 3.30 20.01 13.69
CA VAL A 354 2.12 19.16 13.87
C VAL A 354 2.14 18.42 15.20
N LEU A 355 3.27 17.83 15.59
CA LEU A 355 3.43 17.17 16.89
C LEU A 355 3.21 18.15 18.06
N ALA A 356 3.74 19.38 17.96
CA ALA A 356 3.57 20.41 18.98
C ALA A 356 2.10 20.86 19.10
N GLU A 357 1.40 21.07 17.99
CA GLU A 357 -0.03 21.38 17.96
C GLU A 357 -0.86 20.26 18.59
N GLY A 358 -0.49 19.00 18.31
CA GLY A 358 -1.04 17.81 18.93
C GLY A 358 -0.71 17.63 20.42
N ARG A 359 0.04 18.57 21.04
CA ARG A 359 0.52 18.53 22.44
C ARG A 359 1.51 17.39 22.75
N MET A 360 2.23 16.92 21.73
CA MET A 360 3.37 16.03 21.88
C MET A 360 4.66 16.85 21.84
N ARG A 361 5.26 17.12 23.00
CA ARG A 361 6.50 17.89 23.09
C ARG A 361 7.68 17.03 22.63
N VAL A 362 8.42 17.49 21.62
CA VAL A 362 9.62 16.79 21.16
C VAL A 362 10.86 17.28 21.92
N THR A 363 11.72 16.34 22.34
CA THR A 363 13.04 16.62 22.91
C THR A 363 14.08 15.83 22.14
N PHE A 364 15.14 16.50 21.69
CA PHE A 364 16.24 15.85 20.97
C PHE A 364 17.34 15.40 21.93
N THR A 365 17.90 14.22 21.70
CA THR A 365 18.98 13.64 22.50
C THR A 365 20.05 13.00 21.64
#